data_AF-A0A803KN09-F1
#
_entry.id   AF-A0A803KN09-F1
#
_cell.length_a   1.000
_cell.length_b   1.000
_cell.length_c   1.000
_cell.angle_alpha   90.00
_cell.angle_beta   90.00
_cell.angle_gamma   90.00
#
_symmetry.space_group_name_H-M   'P 1'
#
loop_
_entity.id
_entity.type
_entity.pdbx_description
1 polymer ?
#
loop_
_entity_poly.entity_id
_entity_poly.type
_entity_poly.pdbx_seq_one_letter_code
_entity_poly.pdbx_strand_id
1 'polypeptide(L)'
;MMITSYLLLEDQEKQEKEEWVEFADQEKFDFEAIHKEKTQAMLDYNSNLQSSYEGLDEIDGLRRKRSRGAVNSAMVVAASEMIEKGGSIEASSKQSSGSSVSHQRRLWVKDRSKDWWDKCTSPDYPESEFKRWFRMGKATFELICDELKVVVAKENTMLRAAIPIDQRVAVCIYRLATGEPLRLVSKRFGLGISTCHKIVLDVCAAIRSVLMPKYLQWPDEDSLRQIKEEFESISGIPNVVGSMYTTHIPIIAPKVSVAAYFNKRHTERNQKTSYSITVQGVVDPRGVFSDVCIGWP
;
A
#
# COMPACT_ATOMS: atom_id res chain seq x y z
N MET A 1 14.45 28.39 35.08
CA MET A 1 13.20 27.72 34.63
C MET A 1 13.19 27.40 33.14
N MET A 2 13.46 28.33 32.20
CA MET A 2 13.43 27.98 30.77
C MET A 2 14.49 26.95 30.36
N ILE A 3 15.76 27.13 30.75
CA ILE A 3 16.87 26.21 30.40
C ILE A 3 16.57 24.76 30.83
N THR A 4 16.09 24.58 32.06
CA THR A 4 15.66 23.28 32.60
C THR A 4 14.47 22.66 31.87
N SER A 5 13.63 23.46 31.20
CA SER A 5 12.53 22.95 30.37
C SER A 5 12.96 22.59 28.95
N TYR A 6 14.11 23.10 28.48
CA TYR A 6 14.68 22.76 27.19
C TYR A 6 15.44 21.44 27.25
N LEU A 7 16.31 21.27 28.25
CA LEU A 7 17.03 20.02 28.51
C LEU A 7 16.08 18.84 28.70
N LEU A 8 14.98 19.02 29.45
CA LEU A 8 13.95 17.98 29.62
C LEU A 8 13.27 17.57 28.29
N LEU A 9 13.12 18.51 27.35
CA LEU A 9 12.59 18.23 26.02
C LEU A 9 13.62 17.53 25.13
N GLU A 10 14.91 17.88 25.23
CA GLU A 10 15.99 17.19 24.51
C GLU A 10 16.20 15.76 25.01
N ASP A 11 16.17 15.53 26.33
CA ASP A 11 16.21 14.21 26.94
C ASP A 11 14.97 13.37 26.56
N GLN A 12 13.77 13.96 26.57
CA GLN A 12 12.57 13.26 26.11
C GLN A 12 12.64 12.92 24.61
N GLU A 13 13.05 13.87 23.76
CA GLU A 13 13.26 13.61 22.33
C GLU A 13 14.35 12.56 22.09
N LYS A 14 15.29 12.37 23.02
CA LYS A 14 16.33 11.34 22.95
C LYS A 14 15.79 9.97 23.39
N GLN A 15 15.05 9.90 24.50
CA GLN A 15 14.38 8.67 24.93
C GLN A 15 13.40 8.15 23.87
N GLU A 16 12.59 9.03 23.27
CA GLU A 16 11.71 8.66 22.15
C GLU A 16 12.52 8.08 20.97
N LYS A 17 13.71 8.63 20.64
CA LYS A 17 14.56 8.09 19.56
C LYS A 17 15.16 6.74 19.93
N GLU A 18 15.54 6.52 21.18
CA GLU A 18 16.10 5.25 21.67
C GLU A 18 15.02 4.15 21.68
N GLU A 19 13.83 4.43 22.22
CA GLU A 19 12.66 3.53 22.16
C GLU A 19 12.26 3.18 20.72
N TRP A 20 12.27 4.15 19.78
CA TRP A 20 11.98 3.90 18.37
C TRP A 20 13.04 3.05 17.64
N VAL A 21 14.29 3.04 18.12
CA VAL A 21 15.36 2.16 17.58
C VAL A 21 15.21 0.75 18.14
N GLU A 22 15.04 0.60 19.45
CA GLU A 22 14.80 -0.72 20.07
C GLU A 22 13.55 -1.40 19.49
N PHE A 23 12.47 -0.65 19.27
CA PHE A 23 11.26 -1.17 18.63
C PHE A 23 11.53 -1.64 17.18
N ALA A 24 12.30 -0.89 16.40
CA ALA A 24 12.61 -1.24 15.01
C ALA A 24 13.54 -2.47 14.91
N ASP A 25 14.52 -2.59 15.80
CA ASP A 25 15.39 -3.77 15.87
C ASP A 25 14.63 -5.00 16.39
N GLN A 26 13.66 -4.84 17.30
CA GLN A 26 12.77 -5.93 17.72
C GLN A 26 11.82 -6.38 16.60
N GLU A 27 11.15 -5.45 15.88
CA GLU A 27 10.33 -5.80 14.71
C GLU A 27 11.14 -6.57 13.66
N LYS A 28 12.40 -6.16 13.44
CA LYS A 28 13.34 -6.83 12.54
C LYS A 28 13.71 -8.22 13.04
N PHE A 29 14.04 -8.38 14.32
CA PHE A 29 14.38 -9.68 14.92
C PHE A 29 13.19 -10.66 14.86
N ASP A 30 12.00 -10.20 15.22
CA ASP A 30 10.77 -10.99 15.13
C ASP A 30 10.47 -11.40 13.68
N PHE A 31 10.69 -10.51 12.71
CA PHE A 31 10.56 -10.83 11.29
C PHE A 31 11.57 -11.88 10.83
N GLU A 32 12.84 -11.77 11.21
CA GLU A 32 13.89 -12.74 10.88
C GLU A 32 13.61 -14.11 11.53
N ALA A 33 13.15 -14.14 12.77
CA ALA A 33 12.76 -15.37 13.47
C ALA A 33 11.56 -16.06 12.80
N ILE A 34 10.49 -15.30 12.52
CA ILE A 34 9.29 -15.79 11.83
C ILE A 34 9.61 -16.25 10.39
N HIS A 35 10.52 -15.56 9.70
CA HIS A 35 10.99 -15.98 8.38
C HIS A 35 11.73 -17.33 8.47
N LYS A 36 12.67 -17.47 9.41
CA LYS A 36 13.42 -18.72 9.63
C LYS A 36 12.51 -19.90 9.99
N GLU A 37 11.54 -19.71 10.88
CA GLU A 37 10.55 -20.74 11.25
C GLU A 37 9.73 -21.19 10.03
N LYS A 38 9.21 -20.25 9.24
CA LYS A 38 8.44 -20.56 8.03
C LYS A 38 9.28 -21.25 6.96
N THR A 39 10.52 -20.82 6.76
CA THR A 39 11.43 -21.48 5.82
C THR A 39 11.69 -22.92 6.26
N GLN A 40 12.04 -23.16 7.53
CA GLN A 40 12.21 -24.52 8.09
C GLN A 40 10.97 -25.40 7.82
N ALA A 41 9.78 -24.93 8.18
CA ALA A 41 8.53 -25.67 7.95
C ALA A 41 8.21 -25.88 6.46
N MET A 42 8.64 -24.99 5.56
CA MET A 42 8.52 -25.14 4.12
C MET A 42 9.46 -26.23 3.57
N LEU A 43 10.69 -26.31 4.07
CA LEU A 43 11.63 -27.38 3.70
C LEU A 43 11.14 -28.75 4.16
N ASP A 44 10.68 -28.82 5.42
CA ASP A 44 10.10 -30.04 5.98
C ASP A 44 8.86 -30.47 5.18
N TYR A 45 7.99 -29.53 4.78
CA TYR A 45 6.84 -29.82 3.93
C TYR A 45 7.24 -30.28 2.51
N ASN A 46 8.23 -29.65 1.89
CA ASN A 46 8.71 -30.03 0.55
C ASN A 46 9.35 -31.43 0.56
N SER A 47 10.14 -31.75 1.59
CA SER A 47 10.72 -33.09 1.80
C SER A 47 9.65 -34.16 1.99
N ASN A 48 8.60 -33.85 2.77
CA ASN A 48 7.44 -34.73 2.93
C ASN A 48 6.62 -34.88 1.63
N LEU A 49 6.50 -33.84 0.80
CA LEU A 49 5.89 -33.95 -0.53
C LEU A 49 6.73 -34.82 -1.47
N GLN A 50 8.04 -34.60 -1.52
CA GLN A 50 8.94 -35.28 -2.45
C GLN A 50 9.02 -36.78 -2.16
N SER A 51 9.20 -37.17 -0.90
CA SER A 51 9.08 -38.58 -0.47
C SER A 51 7.68 -39.17 -0.70
N SER A 52 6.61 -38.36 -0.61
CA SER A 52 5.26 -38.81 -1.00
C SER A 52 5.12 -39.03 -2.51
N TYR A 53 5.80 -38.24 -3.35
CA TYR A 53 5.82 -38.43 -4.79
C TYR A 53 6.69 -39.63 -5.21
N GLU A 54 7.84 -39.84 -4.56
CA GLU A 54 8.69 -41.03 -4.76
C GLU A 54 7.92 -42.31 -4.43
N GLY A 55 7.21 -42.34 -3.29
CA GLY A 55 6.31 -43.46 -2.94
C GLY A 55 5.11 -43.60 -3.89
N LEU A 56 4.64 -42.52 -4.50
CA LEU A 56 3.60 -42.58 -5.54
C LEU A 56 4.13 -43.11 -6.87
N ASP A 57 5.39 -42.87 -7.24
CA ASP A 57 6.01 -43.46 -8.43
C ASP A 57 6.29 -44.97 -8.24
N GLU A 58 6.64 -45.43 -7.04
CA GLU A 58 6.64 -46.87 -6.72
C GLU A 58 5.22 -47.47 -6.90
N ILE A 59 4.21 -46.80 -6.36
CA ILE A 59 2.80 -47.24 -6.45
C ILE A 59 2.26 -47.14 -7.88
N ASP A 60 2.67 -46.18 -8.70
CA ASP A 60 2.22 -46.07 -10.10
C ASP A 60 3.04 -46.93 -11.06
N GLY A 61 4.29 -47.27 -10.74
CA GLY A 61 4.99 -48.41 -11.32
C GLY A 61 4.21 -49.72 -11.11
N LEU A 62 3.63 -49.90 -9.91
CA LEU A 62 2.74 -51.01 -9.59
C LEU A 62 1.33 -50.87 -10.23
N ARG A 63 0.79 -49.65 -10.43
CA ARG A 63 -0.51 -49.43 -11.09
C ARG A 63 -0.46 -49.44 -12.60
N ARG A 64 0.60 -49.02 -13.29
CA ARG A 64 0.78 -49.19 -14.75
C ARG A 64 0.70 -50.67 -15.17
N LYS A 65 1.02 -51.58 -14.24
CA LYS A 65 0.82 -53.03 -14.37
C LYS A 65 -0.66 -53.47 -14.25
N ARG A 66 -1.59 -52.55 -14.03
CA ARG A 66 -2.99 -52.79 -13.63
C ARG A 66 -4.03 -51.84 -14.27
N SER A 67 -3.70 -50.59 -14.59
CA SER A 67 -4.63 -49.50 -14.94
C SER A 67 -4.98 -49.37 -16.44
N ARG A 68 -4.97 -50.50 -17.17
CA ARG A 68 -5.31 -50.53 -18.61
C ARG A 68 -6.83 -50.45 -18.89
N GLY A 69 -7.61 -49.73 -18.09
CA GLY A 69 -9.07 -49.66 -18.22
C GLY A 69 -9.82 -48.56 -17.44
N ALA A 70 -10.95 -48.14 -18.03
CA ALA A 70 -12.01 -47.22 -17.54
C ALA A 70 -11.73 -45.69 -17.55
N VAL A 71 -12.81 -44.88 -17.67
CA VAL A 71 -12.79 -43.50 -18.22
C VAL A 71 -13.94 -42.59 -17.67
N ASN A 72 -13.74 -41.26 -17.75
CA ASN A 72 -14.54 -40.01 -17.55
C ASN A 72 -16.10 -39.96 -17.53
N SER A 73 -16.69 -38.92 -16.87
CA SER A 73 -17.89 -38.10 -17.32
C SER A 73 -18.24 -36.89 -16.36
N ALA A 74 -19.08 -35.89 -16.77
CA ALA A 74 -19.35 -34.59 -16.06
C ALA A 74 -20.62 -33.74 -16.49
N MET A 75 -20.89 -32.56 -15.87
CA MET A 75 -21.81 -31.38 -16.20
C MET A 75 -23.35 -31.46 -15.83
N VAL A 76 -24.31 -30.47 -15.85
CA VAL A 76 -24.67 -29.08 -16.39
C VAL A 76 -25.87 -28.44 -15.54
N VAL A 77 -26.60 -27.29 -15.76
CA VAL A 77 -26.40 -25.80 -16.02
C VAL A 77 -27.77 -24.98 -16.07
N ALA A 78 -27.80 -23.61 -15.92
CA ALA A 78 -28.86 -22.58 -16.28
C ALA A 78 -30.12 -22.29 -15.35
N ALA A 79 -30.95 -21.19 -15.41
CA ALA A 79 -30.89 -19.72 -15.82
C ALA A 79 -32.23 -18.90 -15.53
N SER A 80 -32.33 -17.59 -15.94
CA SER A 80 -33.56 -16.73 -16.27
C SER A 80 -34.46 -16.07 -15.15
N GLU A 81 -35.27 -14.95 -15.27
CA GLU A 81 -35.32 -13.69 -16.12
C GLU A 81 -36.48 -12.63 -15.80
N MET A 82 -36.43 -11.36 -16.36
CA MET A 82 -37.53 -10.32 -16.61
C MET A 82 -38.24 -9.55 -15.41
N ILE A 83 -39.09 -8.46 -15.41
CA ILE A 83 -39.75 -7.36 -16.28
C ILE A 83 -40.47 -6.31 -15.33
N GLU A 84 -41.06 -5.08 -15.57
CA GLU A 84 -40.98 -3.85 -16.44
C GLU A 84 -41.99 -2.70 -15.94
N LYS A 85 -42.01 -1.45 -16.49
CA LYS A 85 -42.93 -0.25 -16.33
C LYS A 85 -42.99 0.57 -15.01
N GLY A 86 -43.32 1.89 -14.96
CA GLY A 86 -43.43 2.98 -15.98
C GLY A 86 -44.44 4.14 -15.63
N GLY A 87 -44.05 5.44 -15.68
CA GLY A 87 -44.97 6.61 -15.53
C GLY A 87 -44.34 7.96 -15.06
N SER A 88 -44.99 9.13 -15.32
CA SER A 88 -44.48 10.51 -15.04
C SER A 88 -45.60 11.57 -14.84
N ILE A 89 -45.32 12.74 -14.19
CA ILE A 89 -45.74 14.13 -14.56
C ILE A 89 -45.33 15.22 -13.51
N GLU A 90 -45.26 16.46 -14.00
CA GLU A 90 -45.04 17.83 -13.45
C GLU A 90 -45.86 18.24 -12.19
N ALA A 91 -45.75 19.44 -11.59
CA ALA A 91 -44.66 20.42 -11.31
C ALA A 91 -45.26 21.63 -10.53
N SER A 92 -44.48 22.36 -9.71
CA SER A 92 -44.80 23.78 -9.36
C SER A 92 -43.64 24.53 -8.70
N SER A 93 -43.76 25.86 -8.59
CA SER A 93 -42.72 26.79 -8.16
C SER A 93 -43.01 27.50 -6.82
N LYS A 94 -41.97 28.10 -6.23
CA LYS A 94 -42.08 29.39 -5.52
C LYS A 94 -40.71 30.05 -5.32
N GLN A 95 -40.68 31.37 -5.49
CA GLN A 95 -39.53 32.22 -5.17
C GLN A 95 -39.66 32.76 -3.75
N SER A 96 -38.53 33.09 -3.11
CA SER A 96 -38.49 34.12 -2.07
C SER A 96 -37.15 34.86 -2.11
N SER A 97 -37.19 36.17 -1.84
CA SER A 97 -36.05 37.08 -1.84
C SER A 97 -35.63 37.41 -0.40
N GLY A 98 -34.32 37.59 -0.16
CA GLY A 98 -33.81 37.89 1.19
C GLY A 98 -32.37 38.39 1.24
N SER A 99 -32.24 39.72 1.38
CA SER A 99 -31.11 40.47 1.97
C SER A 99 -29.69 39.86 1.98
N SER A 100 -28.79 40.49 1.22
CA SER A 100 -27.34 40.26 1.28
C SER A 100 -26.73 40.74 2.60
N VAL A 101 -26.52 39.83 3.56
CA VAL A 101 -25.69 40.10 4.75
C VAL A 101 -24.21 40.14 4.35
N SER A 102 -23.55 41.27 4.57
CA SER A 102 -22.15 41.53 4.22
C SER A 102 -21.17 40.67 5.03
N HIS A 103 -20.93 39.46 4.55
CA HIS A 103 -19.97 38.55 5.17
C HIS A 103 -18.54 39.10 5.04
N GLN A 104 -18.06 39.65 6.16
CA GLN A 104 -16.70 40.01 6.51
C GLN A 104 -15.67 39.17 5.72
N ARG A 105 -14.74 39.85 5.01
CA ARG A 105 -13.86 39.24 3.99
C ARG A 105 -13.31 37.89 4.45
N ARG A 106 -13.81 36.81 3.85
CA ARG A 106 -13.34 35.44 4.09
C ARG A 106 -11.82 35.42 3.93
N LEU A 107 -11.09 34.86 4.90
CA LEU A 107 -9.65 34.61 4.77
C LEU A 107 -9.42 33.50 3.74
N TRP A 108 -9.37 33.88 2.46
CA TRP A 108 -9.23 32.99 1.29
C TRP A 108 -7.96 32.13 1.34
N VAL A 109 -6.96 32.57 2.10
CA VAL A 109 -5.84 31.79 2.61
C VAL A 109 -5.78 32.07 4.11
N LYS A 110 -5.78 31.02 4.96
CA LYS A 110 -5.24 31.14 6.31
C LYS A 110 -3.73 30.98 6.19
N ASP A 111 -2.99 31.96 6.67
CA ASP A 111 -1.52 31.89 6.69
C ASP A 111 -1.02 30.75 7.61
N ARG A 112 0.06 30.11 7.18
CA ARG A 112 0.60 28.87 7.72
C ARG A 112 2.09 28.78 7.41
N SER A 113 2.88 28.54 8.45
CA SER A 113 4.29 28.13 8.35
C SER A 113 4.48 27.03 7.29
N LYS A 114 5.49 27.21 6.45
CA LYS A 114 5.99 26.24 5.45
C LYS A 114 7.39 25.74 5.81
N ASP A 115 7.98 26.37 6.82
CA ASP A 115 9.40 26.40 7.17
C ASP A 115 9.99 25.00 7.39
N TRP A 116 9.16 24.01 7.78
CA TRP A 116 9.56 22.61 7.82
C TRP A 116 9.87 22.03 6.43
N TRP A 117 8.99 22.24 5.44
CA TRP A 117 9.23 21.76 4.08
C TRP A 117 10.38 22.51 3.42
N ASP A 118 10.47 23.81 3.65
CA ASP A 118 11.55 24.64 3.13
C ASP A 118 12.91 24.19 3.74
N LYS A 119 12.94 23.85 5.03
CA LYS A 119 14.10 23.18 5.68
C LYS A 119 14.40 21.81 5.07
N CYS A 120 13.40 20.95 4.83
CA CYS A 120 13.60 19.63 4.22
C CYS A 120 14.08 19.69 2.76
N THR A 121 13.81 20.79 2.06
CA THR A 121 14.26 21.01 0.67
C THR A 121 15.75 21.39 0.60
N SER A 122 16.28 22.02 1.67
CA SER A 122 17.66 22.51 1.79
C SER A 122 18.72 21.48 1.34
N PRO A 123 19.83 21.91 0.70
CA PRO A 123 20.96 21.01 0.43
C PRO A 123 21.56 20.45 1.73
N ASP A 124 21.57 21.23 2.82
CA ASP A 124 22.16 20.86 4.11
C ASP A 124 21.24 19.97 4.98
N TYR A 125 20.13 19.47 4.43
CA TYR A 125 19.18 18.67 5.20
C TYR A 125 19.69 17.22 5.36
N PRO A 126 19.83 16.68 6.59
CA PRO A 126 20.43 15.36 6.79
C PRO A 126 19.62 14.24 6.12
N GLU A 127 20.28 13.43 5.28
CA GLU A 127 19.61 12.34 4.56
C GLU A 127 19.00 11.30 5.52
N SER A 128 19.58 11.09 6.70
CA SER A 128 19.01 10.24 7.75
C SER A 128 17.64 10.75 8.23
N GLU A 129 17.46 12.06 8.38
CA GLU A 129 16.13 12.63 8.69
C GLU A 129 15.18 12.53 7.50
N PHE A 130 15.67 12.78 6.29
CA PHE A 130 14.85 12.66 5.08
C PHE A 130 14.32 11.22 4.92
N LYS A 131 15.19 10.22 5.08
CA LYS A 131 14.84 8.80 5.08
C LYS A 131 13.90 8.42 6.22
N ARG A 132 13.99 9.07 7.39
CA ARG A 132 13.02 8.90 8.49
C ARG A 132 11.60 9.38 8.09
N TRP A 133 11.47 10.54 7.46
CA TRP A 133 10.16 11.12 7.12
C TRP A 133 9.53 10.57 5.83
N PHE A 134 10.35 10.22 4.82
CA PHE A 134 9.89 9.81 3.49
C PHE A 134 10.15 8.32 3.19
N ARG A 135 10.84 7.58 4.08
CA ARG A 135 11.23 6.16 3.93
C ARG A 135 12.11 5.84 2.71
N MET A 136 12.70 6.86 2.09
CA MET A 136 13.60 6.78 0.92
C MET A 136 14.71 7.85 0.99
N GLY A 137 15.79 7.69 0.23
CA GLY A 137 16.84 8.71 0.10
C GLY A 137 16.40 9.91 -0.75
N LYS A 138 17.15 11.02 -0.68
CA LYS A 138 16.78 12.26 -1.39
C LYS A 138 16.81 12.07 -2.92
N ALA A 139 17.82 11.37 -3.43
CA ALA A 139 17.94 11.03 -4.86
C ALA A 139 16.77 10.15 -5.37
N THR A 140 16.27 9.20 -4.56
CA THR A 140 15.10 8.39 -4.91
C THR A 140 13.83 9.24 -5.00
N PHE A 141 13.67 10.19 -4.08
CA PHE A 141 12.57 11.14 -4.09
C PHE A 141 12.63 12.08 -5.31
N GLU A 142 13.80 12.59 -5.66
CA GLU A 142 14.03 13.45 -6.83
C GLU A 142 13.72 12.71 -8.14
N LEU A 143 14.17 11.47 -8.27
CA LEU A 143 13.82 10.58 -9.40
C LEU A 143 12.30 10.40 -9.53
N ILE A 144 11.59 10.16 -8.42
CA ILE A 144 10.13 10.05 -8.41
C ILE A 144 9.47 11.39 -8.80
N CYS A 145 10.03 12.53 -8.40
CA CYS A 145 9.51 13.84 -8.80
C CYS A 145 9.67 14.10 -10.30
N ASP A 146 10.80 13.72 -10.91
CA ASP A 146 11.04 13.87 -12.34
C ASP A 146 10.21 12.91 -13.21
N GLU A 147 10.08 11.64 -12.80
CA GLU A 147 9.18 10.69 -13.46
C GLU A 147 7.70 11.12 -13.42
N LEU A 148 7.25 11.60 -12.26
CA LEU A 148 5.88 12.09 -12.11
C LEU A 148 5.66 13.47 -12.75
N LYS A 149 6.72 14.21 -13.08
CA LYS A 149 6.68 15.60 -13.58
C LYS A 149 5.72 15.76 -14.76
N VAL A 150 5.77 14.83 -15.72
CA VAL A 150 4.99 14.88 -16.97
C VAL A 150 3.47 14.76 -16.72
N VAL A 151 3.04 14.00 -15.71
CA VAL A 151 1.62 13.73 -15.41
C VAL A 151 1.09 14.56 -14.23
N VAL A 152 1.97 14.95 -13.31
CA VAL A 152 1.62 15.71 -12.10
C VAL A 152 1.76 17.22 -12.31
N ALA A 153 2.49 17.69 -13.32
CA ALA A 153 2.55 19.12 -13.64
C ALA A 153 1.16 19.76 -13.72
N LYS A 154 1.02 20.93 -13.07
CA LYS A 154 -0.16 21.78 -13.18
C LYS A 154 0.31 23.19 -13.48
N GLU A 155 -0.29 23.78 -14.49
CA GLU A 155 0.02 25.14 -14.91
C GLU A 155 -0.34 26.16 -13.83
N ASN A 156 0.37 27.27 -13.83
CA ASN A 156 0.09 28.39 -12.94
C ASN A 156 -1.25 29.04 -13.32
N THR A 157 -2.21 29.05 -12.40
CA THR A 157 -3.49 29.71 -12.64
C THR A 157 -3.39 31.21 -12.38
N MET A 158 -4.16 32.02 -13.13
CA MET A 158 -4.23 33.49 -12.96
C MET A 158 -4.55 33.97 -11.54
N LEU A 159 -5.04 33.09 -10.66
CA LEU A 159 -5.41 33.40 -9.28
C LEU A 159 -4.42 32.88 -8.23
N ARG A 160 -3.58 31.90 -8.56
CA ARG A 160 -2.54 31.32 -7.68
C ARG A 160 -1.46 30.63 -8.50
N ALA A 161 -0.20 30.86 -8.11
CA ALA A 161 0.91 29.98 -8.44
C ALA A 161 0.58 28.53 -8.05
N ALA A 162 0.97 27.58 -8.89
CA ALA A 162 0.83 26.17 -8.60
C ALA A 162 1.72 25.78 -7.42
N ILE A 163 1.27 24.81 -6.63
CA ILE A 163 2.10 24.19 -5.59
C ILE A 163 3.18 23.38 -6.34
N PRO A 164 4.48 23.57 -6.04
CA PRO A 164 5.58 22.86 -6.71
C PRO A 164 5.36 21.35 -6.76
N ILE A 165 5.78 20.72 -7.85
CA ILE A 165 5.57 19.28 -8.09
C ILE A 165 6.17 18.49 -6.94
N ASP A 166 7.41 18.80 -6.57
CA ASP A 166 8.16 18.22 -5.47
C ASP A 166 7.41 18.35 -4.14
N GLN A 167 6.88 19.53 -3.80
CA GLN A 167 6.06 19.70 -2.59
C GLN A 167 4.76 18.87 -2.64
N ARG A 168 4.16 18.67 -3.82
CA ARG A 168 2.98 17.80 -3.98
C ARG A 168 3.32 16.32 -3.84
N VAL A 169 4.43 15.88 -4.43
CA VAL A 169 4.94 14.51 -4.31
C VAL A 169 5.32 14.23 -2.85
N ALA A 170 6.00 15.16 -2.17
CA ALA A 170 6.33 15.06 -0.76
C ALA A 170 5.10 14.95 0.16
N VAL A 171 4.05 15.75 -0.06
CA VAL A 171 2.78 15.63 0.68
C VAL A 171 2.15 14.24 0.52
N CYS A 172 2.28 13.63 -0.66
CA CYS A 172 1.80 12.28 -0.91
C CYS A 172 2.67 11.21 -0.23
N ILE A 173 3.98 11.23 -0.48
CA ILE A 173 4.92 10.25 0.07
C ILE A 173 4.95 10.31 1.59
N TYR A 174 5.02 11.48 2.21
CA TYR A 174 4.91 11.64 3.66
C TYR A 174 3.60 11.04 4.21
N ARG A 175 2.46 11.25 3.53
CA ARG A 175 1.16 10.69 3.96
C ARG A 175 1.15 9.16 3.91
N LEU A 176 1.82 8.55 2.94
CA LEU A 176 1.97 7.09 2.82
C LEU A 176 2.98 6.55 3.85
N ALA A 177 4.14 7.20 3.98
CA ALA A 177 5.28 6.82 4.81
C ALA A 177 5.06 6.93 6.33
N THR A 178 4.21 7.86 6.79
CA THR A 178 3.99 8.14 8.22
C THR A 178 2.64 7.67 8.75
N GLY A 179 1.68 7.35 7.88
CA GLY A 179 0.31 7.08 8.28
C GLY A 179 -0.49 8.28 8.82
N GLU A 180 0.13 9.47 9.01
CA GLU A 180 -0.46 10.61 9.74
C GLU A 180 -1.84 11.07 9.19
N PRO A 181 -2.77 11.48 10.07
CA PRO A 181 -4.02 12.11 9.65
C PRO A 181 -3.76 13.44 8.93
N LEU A 182 -4.52 13.72 7.88
CA LEU A 182 -4.34 14.89 6.99
C LEU A 182 -4.37 16.26 7.70
N ARG A 183 -4.87 16.34 8.94
CA ARG A 183 -4.77 17.53 9.80
C ARG A 183 -3.32 17.86 10.19
N LEU A 184 -2.48 16.85 10.44
CA LEU A 184 -1.06 17.03 10.76
C LEU A 184 -0.25 17.33 9.49
N VAL A 185 -0.46 16.57 8.41
CA VAL A 185 0.11 16.87 7.07
C VAL A 185 -0.19 18.33 6.64
N SER A 186 -1.43 18.80 6.86
CA SER A 186 -1.87 20.18 6.60
C SER A 186 -1.22 21.24 7.51
N LYS A 187 -0.73 20.86 8.70
CA LYS A 187 0.09 21.72 9.55
C LYS A 187 1.55 21.71 9.08
N ARG A 188 2.09 20.52 8.77
CA ARG A 188 3.50 20.26 8.42
C ARG A 188 3.94 20.95 7.12
N PHE A 189 3.11 20.89 6.08
CA PHE A 189 3.42 21.45 4.75
C PHE A 189 2.82 22.85 4.51
N GLY A 190 2.15 23.46 5.49
CA GLY A 190 1.50 24.77 5.32
C GLY A 190 0.26 24.79 4.40
N LEU A 191 -0.25 23.63 3.97
CA LEU A 191 -1.34 23.52 2.98
C LEU A 191 -2.73 23.33 3.62
N GLY A 192 -3.80 23.57 2.86
CA GLY A 192 -5.17 23.28 3.30
C GLY A 192 -5.49 21.78 3.30
N ILE A 193 -6.29 21.29 4.27
CA ILE A 193 -6.60 19.85 4.41
C ILE A 193 -7.21 19.25 3.14
N SER A 194 -8.17 19.94 2.51
CA SER A 194 -8.77 19.54 1.24
C SER A 194 -7.77 19.56 0.07
N THR A 195 -6.80 20.47 0.10
CA THR A 195 -5.68 20.52 -0.86
C THR A 195 -4.76 19.32 -0.68
N CYS A 196 -4.37 18.99 0.56
CA CYS A 196 -3.58 17.78 0.85
C CYS A 196 -4.31 16.51 0.40
N HIS A 197 -5.61 16.38 0.71
CA HIS A 197 -6.42 15.25 0.27
C HIS A 197 -6.43 15.10 -1.26
N LYS A 198 -6.67 16.20 -2.00
CA LYS A 198 -6.64 16.17 -3.46
C LYS A 198 -5.24 15.86 -4.01
N ILE A 199 -4.18 16.43 -3.42
CA ILE A 199 -2.79 16.12 -3.81
C ILE A 199 -2.49 14.62 -3.67
N VAL A 200 -2.86 14.00 -2.54
CA VAL A 200 -2.65 12.57 -2.31
C VAL A 200 -3.36 11.73 -3.37
N LEU A 201 -4.63 12.03 -3.68
CA LEU A 201 -5.36 11.31 -4.73
C LEU A 201 -4.78 11.52 -6.12
N ASP A 202 -4.46 12.76 -6.50
CA ASP A 202 -3.87 13.11 -7.79
C ASP A 202 -2.52 12.41 -7.99
N VAL A 203 -1.68 12.36 -6.95
CA VAL A 203 -0.32 11.78 -7.02
C VAL A 203 -0.36 10.26 -6.93
N CYS A 204 -1.19 9.64 -6.07
CA CYS A 204 -1.39 8.19 -6.08
C CYS A 204 -1.93 7.68 -7.43
N ALA A 205 -2.77 8.46 -8.12
CA ALA A 205 -3.22 8.13 -9.47
C ALA A 205 -2.05 8.14 -10.47
N ALA A 206 -1.19 9.16 -10.42
CA ALA A 206 -0.02 9.27 -11.29
C ALA A 206 1.05 8.18 -11.01
N ILE A 207 1.31 7.85 -9.74
CA ILE A 207 2.19 6.73 -9.34
C ILE A 207 1.71 5.43 -9.98
N ARG A 208 0.41 5.14 -9.88
CA ARG A 208 -0.22 3.94 -10.46
C ARG A 208 -0.20 3.92 -12.00
N SER A 209 -0.24 5.07 -12.68
CA SER A 209 -0.23 5.11 -14.15
C SER A 209 1.16 5.21 -14.77
N VAL A 210 2.17 5.73 -14.06
CA VAL A 210 3.53 5.97 -14.59
C VAL A 210 4.55 5.01 -13.99
N LEU A 211 4.56 4.85 -12.66
CA LEU A 211 5.60 4.09 -11.96
C LEU A 211 5.24 2.60 -11.84
N MET A 212 3.98 2.26 -11.55
CA MET A 212 3.57 0.86 -11.40
C MET A 212 3.88 0.03 -12.65
N PRO A 213 3.61 0.48 -13.91
CA PRO A 213 4.00 -0.26 -15.10
C PRO A 213 5.50 -0.28 -15.40
N LYS A 214 6.33 0.51 -14.70
CA LYS A 214 7.80 0.54 -14.86
C LYS A 214 8.53 -0.36 -13.85
N TYR A 215 8.03 -0.40 -12.62
CA TYR A 215 8.71 -1.06 -11.48
C TYR A 215 8.02 -2.33 -10.99
N LEU A 216 6.75 -2.55 -11.36
CA LEU A 216 6.01 -3.76 -11.04
C LEU A 216 5.72 -4.51 -12.36
N GLN A 217 6.70 -5.30 -12.77
CA GLN A 217 6.70 -6.10 -13.99
C GLN A 217 6.93 -7.56 -13.63
N TRP A 218 6.16 -8.45 -14.24
CA TRP A 218 6.45 -9.88 -14.13
C TRP A 218 7.71 -10.20 -14.94
N PRO A 219 8.68 -10.95 -14.39
CA PRO A 219 9.92 -11.29 -15.09
C PRO A 219 9.69 -12.08 -16.40
N ASP A 220 10.56 -11.85 -17.39
CA ASP A 220 10.59 -12.60 -18.64
C ASP A 220 11.20 -14.01 -18.47
N GLU A 221 11.20 -14.85 -19.51
CA GLU A 221 11.63 -16.26 -19.39
C GLU A 221 13.11 -16.44 -18.98
N ASP A 222 13.99 -15.51 -19.35
CA ASP A 222 15.40 -15.55 -18.96
C ASP A 222 15.60 -15.03 -17.52
N SER A 223 14.89 -13.97 -17.10
CA SER A 223 14.88 -13.52 -15.71
C SER A 223 14.24 -14.55 -14.79
N LEU A 224 13.15 -15.20 -15.21
CA LEU A 224 12.51 -16.31 -14.48
C LEU A 224 13.46 -17.49 -14.26
N ARG A 225 14.39 -17.74 -15.19
CA ARG A 225 15.40 -18.80 -15.03
C ARG A 225 16.41 -18.44 -13.93
N GLN A 226 16.93 -17.22 -13.97
CA GLN A 226 17.86 -16.71 -12.94
C GLN A 226 17.19 -16.66 -11.55
N ILE A 227 15.92 -16.23 -11.49
CA ILE A 227 15.13 -16.20 -10.24
C ILE A 227 14.94 -17.62 -9.67
N LYS A 228 14.67 -18.62 -10.51
CA LYS A 228 14.61 -20.03 -10.07
C LYS A 228 15.93 -20.53 -9.53
N GLU A 229 17.03 -20.27 -10.23
CA GLU A 229 18.37 -20.68 -9.82
C GLU A 229 18.80 -19.97 -8.51
N GLU A 230 18.51 -18.68 -8.35
CA GLU A 230 18.72 -17.94 -7.09
C GLU A 230 17.86 -18.52 -5.94
N PHE A 231 16.55 -18.72 -6.13
CA PHE A 231 15.69 -19.32 -5.08
C PHE A 231 16.08 -20.77 -4.72
N GLU A 232 16.43 -21.60 -5.70
CA GLU A 232 16.87 -22.98 -5.48
C GLU A 232 18.21 -23.01 -4.73
N SER A 233 19.10 -22.05 -4.96
CA SER A 233 20.35 -21.90 -4.19
C SER A 233 20.13 -21.46 -2.74
N ILE A 234 19.09 -20.68 -2.46
CA ILE A 234 18.76 -20.15 -1.12
C ILE A 234 17.92 -21.13 -0.30
N SER A 235 17.03 -21.88 -0.95
CA SER A 235 16.02 -22.73 -0.29
C SER A 235 16.15 -24.23 -0.58
N GLY A 236 16.85 -24.64 -1.64
CA GLY A 236 16.82 -26.03 -2.12
C GLY A 236 15.48 -26.47 -2.71
N ILE A 237 14.51 -25.56 -2.91
CA ILE A 237 13.23 -25.85 -3.55
C ILE A 237 13.31 -25.48 -5.03
N PRO A 238 13.20 -26.45 -5.96
CA PRO A 238 13.32 -26.17 -7.38
C PRO A 238 12.10 -25.45 -7.96
N ASN A 239 12.30 -24.73 -9.06
CA ASN A 239 11.26 -24.03 -9.82
C ASN A 239 10.48 -22.90 -9.11
N VAL A 240 10.90 -22.45 -7.92
CA VAL A 240 10.29 -21.28 -7.25
C VAL A 240 10.54 -20.00 -8.07
N VAL A 241 9.49 -19.24 -8.36
CA VAL A 241 9.54 -18.00 -9.17
C VAL A 241 9.26 -16.71 -8.39
N GLY A 242 9.01 -16.83 -7.09
CA GLY A 242 8.67 -15.70 -6.23
C GLY A 242 8.20 -16.16 -4.85
N SER A 243 8.47 -15.36 -3.83
CA SER A 243 7.91 -15.54 -2.48
C SER A 243 6.65 -14.69 -2.34
N MET A 244 5.53 -15.32 -1.96
CA MET A 244 4.21 -14.68 -1.92
C MET A 244 3.73 -14.48 -0.48
N TYR A 245 3.24 -13.27 -0.17
CA TYR A 245 2.66 -12.96 1.14
C TYR A 245 1.38 -12.13 1.00
N THR A 246 0.35 -12.51 1.78
CA THR A 246 -0.97 -11.87 1.78
C THR A 246 -1.32 -11.35 3.17
N THR A 247 -1.72 -10.08 3.24
CA THR A 247 -2.12 -9.39 4.48
C THR A 247 -3.52 -8.79 4.36
N HIS A 248 -4.18 -8.59 5.50
CA HIS A 248 -5.49 -7.95 5.58
C HIS A 248 -5.35 -6.50 6.02
N ILE A 249 -5.61 -5.56 5.10
CA ILE A 249 -5.63 -4.13 5.41
C ILE A 249 -7.02 -3.74 5.95
N PRO A 250 -7.14 -3.24 7.21
CA PRO A 250 -8.43 -2.86 7.76
C PRO A 250 -9.09 -1.70 6.99
N ILE A 251 -10.39 -1.81 6.74
CA ILE A 251 -11.19 -0.78 6.08
C ILE A 251 -12.39 -0.36 6.93
N ILE A 252 -12.92 0.83 6.63
CA ILE A 252 -14.28 1.21 7.05
C ILE A 252 -15.26 0.36 6.23
N ALA A 253 -16.34 -0.12 6.85
CA ALA A 253 -17.36 -0.94 6.20
C ALA A 253 -17.83 -0.29 4.87
N PRO A 254 -17.68 -0.96 3.72
CA PRO A 254 -18.04 -0.39 2.43
C PRO A 254 -19.55 -0.36 2.25
N LYS A 255 -20.08 0.67 1.57
CA LYS A 255 -21.54 0.83 1.37
C LYS A 255 -22.18 -0.24 0.47
N VAL A 256 -21.36 -1.02 -0.23
CA VAL A 256 -21.77 -2.07 -1.18
C VAL A 256 -20.99 -3.33 -0.85
N SER A 257 -21.66 -4.49 -0.90
CA SER A 257 -21.08 -5.81 -0.58
C SER A 257 -20.40 -5.90 0.78
N VAL A 258 -21.00 -5.30 1.83
CA VAL A 258 -20.51 -5.31 3.23
C VAL A 258 -20.01 -6.69 3.68
N ALA A 259 -20.77 -7.74 3.35
CA ALA A 259 -20.49 -9.11 3.77
C ALA A 259 -19.23 -9.72 3.13
N ALA A 260 -18.86 -9.33 1.91
CA ALA A 260 -17.67 -9.84 1.24
C ALA A 260 -16.39 -9.41 1.98
N TYR A 261 -16.34 -8.15 2.44
CA TYR A 261 -15.18 -7.60 3.15
C TYR A 261 -15.20 -7.88 4.67
N PHE A 262 -16.14 -8.69 5.19
CA PHE A 262 -16.28 -8.96 6.61
C PHE A 262 -15.25 -9.98 7.09
N ASN A 263 -14.28 -9.53 7.88
CA ASN A 263 -13.25 -10.41 8.42
C ASN A 263 -13.74 -11.10 9.70
N LYS A 264 -14.37 -12.27 9.53
CA LYS A 264 -14.89 -13.09 10.63
C LYS A 264 -13.80 -13.40 11.68
N ARG A 265 -12.64 -13.91 11.25
CA ARG A 265 -11.53 -14.30 12.15
C ARG A 265 -11.01 -13.12 12.97
N HIS A 266 -10.88 -11.93 12.37
CA HIS A 266 -10.47 -10.72 13.10
C HIS A 266 -11.58 -10.20 14.01
N THR A 267 -12.85 -10.36 13.62
CA THR A 267 -14.01 -10.00 14.46
C THR A 267 -14.10 -10.88 15.71
N GLU A 268 -13.89 -12.18 15.57
CA GLU A 268 -13.89 -13.16 16.67
C GLU A 268 -12.71 -12.92 17.63
N ARG A 269 -11.50 -12.68 17.09
CA ARG A 269 -10.32 -12.36 17.90
C ARG A 269 -10.46 -11.04 18.68
N ASN A 270 -10.96 -9.99 18.04
CA ASN A 270 -10.98 -8.64 18.60
C ASN A 270 -12.32 -8.27 19.26
N GLN A 271 -13.30 -9.18 19.28
CA GLN A 271 -14.68 -8.98 19.77
C GLN A 271 -15.36 -7.72 19.18
N LYS A 272 -15.00 -7.36 17.95
CA LYS A 272 -15.40 -6.12 17.29
C LYS A 272 -15.48 -6.31 15.78
N THR A 273 -16.61 -5.93 15.18
CA THR A 273 -16.87 -6.04 13.74
C THR A 273 -15.75 -5.39 12.92
N SER A 274 -15.02 -6.23 12.21
CA SER A 274 -13.80 -5.89 11.50
C SER A 274 -13.99 -6.15 10.00
N TYR A 275 -13.65 -5.16 9.18
CA TYR A 275 -13.68 -5.27 7.72
C TYR A 275 -12.27 -5.08 7.16
N SER A 276 -11.94 -5.79 6.07
CA SER A 276 -10.62 -5.71 5.45
C SER A 276 -10.65 -6.01 3.96
N ILE A 277 -9.73 -5.42 3.20
CA ILE A 277 -9.31 -5.94 1.89
C ILE A 277 -8.08 -6.83 2.06
N THR A 278 -7.88 -7.80 1.16
CA THR A 278 -6.57 -8.43 1.01
C THR A 278 -5.63 -7.53 0.20
N VAL A 279 -4.35 -7.59 0.55
CA VAL A 279 -3.23 -7.15 -0.28
C VAL A 279 -2.25 -8.32 -0.35
N GLN A 280 -1.97 -8.79 -1.55
CA GLN A 280 -1.02 -9.86 -1.84
C GLN A 280 0.17 -9.26 -2.60
N GLY A 281 1.38 -9.51 -2.12
CA GLY A 281 2.61 -9.18 -2.83
C GLY A 281 3.40 -10.44 -3.17
N VAL A 282 4.03 -10.44 -4.34
CA VAL A 282 5.04 -11.42 -4.74
C VAL A 282 6.38 -10.69 -4.85
N VAL A 283 7.44 -11.26 -4.27
CA VAL A 283 8.81 -10.73 -4.34
C VAL A 283 9.78 -11.72 -4.95
N ASP A 284 10.82 -11.19 -5.60
CA ASP A 284 11.98 -11.93 -6.11
C ASP A 284 12.93 -12.40 -4.97
N PRO A 285 14.05 -13.10 -5.26
CA PRO A 285 15.00 -13.55 -4.24
C PRO A 285 15.68 -12.41 -3.45
N ARG A 286 15.60 -11.18 -3.97
CA ARG A 286 16.23 -9.97 -3.45
C ARG A 286 15.24 -9.10 -2.65
N GLY A 287 13.98 -9.51 -2.55
CA GLY A 287 12.91 -8.77 -1.88
C GLY A 287 12.27 -7.65 -2.71
N VAL A 288 12.53 -7.61 -4.02
CA VAL A 288 11.91 -6.66 -4.96
C VAL A 288 10.53 -7.19 -5.37
N PHE A 289 9.49 -6.35 -5.31
CA PHE A 289 8.14 -6.74 -5.73
C PHE A 289 8.05 -6.96 -7.24
N SER A 290 7.58 -8.13 -7.66
CA SER A 290 7.29 -8.48 -9.06
C SER A 290 5.79 -8.39 -9.39
N ASP A 291 4.92 -8.70 -8.43
CA ASP A 291 3.47 -8.48 -8.52
C ASP A 291 2.87 -7.98 -7.18
N VAL A 292 1.79 -7.19 -7.27
CA VAL A 292 0.98 -6.73 -6.12
C VAL A 292 -0.49 -6.70 -6.52
N CYS A 293 -1.26 -7.66 -5.99
CA CYS A 293 -2.70 -7.75 -6.16
C CYS A 293 -3.44 -7.16 -4.95
N ILE A 294 -4.53 -6.41 -5.19
CA ILE A 294 -5.29 -5.72 -4.14
C ILE A 294 -6.79 -5.90 -4.38
N GLY A 295 -7.52 -6.24 -3.31
CA GLY A 295 -8.97 -6.04 -3.26
C GLY A 295 -9.85 -7.25 -3.62
N TRP A 296 -9.29 -8.45 -3.74
CA TRP A 296 -10.11 -9.67 -3.66
C TRP A 296 -10.53 -9.92 -2.21
N PRO A 297 -11.84 -10.12 -1.92
CA PRO A 297 -12.33 -10.48 -0.60
C PRO A 297 -12.04 -11.94 -0.24
#